data_AF-A0A939VXA7-F1
#
_entry.id   AF-A0A939VXA7-F1
#
_cell.length_a   1.000
_cell.length_b   1.000
_cell.length_c   1.000
_cell.angle_alpha   90.00
_cell.angle_beta   90.00
_cell.angle_gamma   90.00
#
_symmetry.space_group_name_H-M   'P 1'
#
loop_
_entity.id
_entity.type
_entity.pdbx_description
1 polymer ?
#
loop_
_entity_poly.entity_id
_entity_poly.type
_entity_poly.pdbx_seq_one_letter_code
_entity_poly.pdbx_strand_id
1 'polypeptide(L)'
;MVNVFIIHSGSNREDVINTITPFLTGTNQEGTINPECNANVLSLKSGVRSSWKSEAKKKIKAAQLIIVVLGKDTNDSQKEKTMGWEVEKAVRYNKQIVIYNTGKYALPKFMYRKNQFTSLDQPIAKQMSLEEIKKRIDDYENGYYDIFSSDYSQLPPDQKPVHDHELIEQYKMFQKSSEDLVSRRQSVNSFYITVNSAIVALTGVVMGLIEMPVKLLVALFMCLSGSILAISWMKILEAYGTLNAAKMKVICLIEKKLPVALYDVEWQVMSDKLNNKKYVSFTKREKRIPVIFLILYAIVIAFVLVFLLIRWLT
;
A
#
# COMPACT_ATOMS: atom_id res chain seq x y z
N MET A 1 -10.32 4.62 9.40
CA MET A 1 -11.28 5.12 8.37
C MET A 1 -10.71 5.01 6.94
N VAL A 2 -11.51 4.45 6.02
CA VAL A 2 -11.26 4.23 4.60
C VAL A 2 -11.92 5.34 3.79
N ASN A 3 -11.14 6.04 2.96
CA ASN A 3 -11.67 6.97 2.00
C ASN A 3 -12.32 6.22 0.83
N VAL A 4 -13.62 6.36 0.68
CA VAL A 4 -14.42 5.71 -0.35
C VAL A 4 -14.91 6.77 -1.34
N PHE A 5 -14.72 6.56 -2.64
CA PHE A 5 -15.32 7.42 -3.67
C PHE A 5 -16.35 6.61 -4.46
N ILE A 6 -17.57 7.16 -4.56
CA ILE A 6 -18.71 6.50 -5.20
C ILE A 6 -18.90 7.10 -6.60
N ILE A 7 -18.73 6.29 -7.63
CA ILE A 7 -19.04 6.61 -9.03
C ILE A 7 -20.48 6.19 -9.28
N HIS A 8 -21.34 7.12 -9.65
CA HIS A 8 -22.76 6.86 -9.88
C HIS A 8 -23.32 7.74 -11.00
N SER A 9 -24.43 7.31 -11.60
CA SER A 9 -25.22 8.17 -12.49
C SER A 9 -25.88 9.29 -11.68
N GLY A 10 -26.08 10.47 -12.28
CA GLY A 10 -26.85 11.55 -11.66
C GLY A 10 -28.25 11.14 -11.21
N SER A 11 -28.88 10.17 -11.88
CA SER A 11 -30.19 9.62 -11.46
C SER A 11 -30.15 8.73 -10.23
N ASN A 12 -28.99 8.16 -9.90
CA ASN A 12 -28.78 7.39 -8.67
C ASN A 12 -28.36 8.27 -7.49
N ARG A 13 -28.28 9.59 -7.68
CA ARG A 13 -27.74 10.50 -6.66
C ARG A 13 -28.51 10.48 -5.36
N GLU A 14 -29.84 10.46 -5.42
CA GLU A 14 -30.69 10.44 -4.22
C GLU A 14 -30.50 9.13 -3.44
N ASP A 15 -30.50 8.00 -4.12
CA ASP A 15 -30.25 6.68 -3.50
C ASP A 15 -28.83 6.58 -2.90
N VAL A 16 -27.83 7.15 -3.58
CA VAL A 16 -26.46 7.22 -3.06
C VAL A 16 -26.38 8.06 -1.78
N ILE A 17 -27.06 9.21 -1.75
CA ILE A 17 -27.02 10.14 -0.60
C ILE A 17 -27.87 9.62 0.57
N ASN A 18 -29.02 9.02 0.30
CA ASN A 18 -30.01 8.69 1.33
C ASN A 18 -29.92 7.23 1.80
N THR A 19 -29.40 6.33 0.97
CA THR A 19 -29.34 4.88 1.28
C THR A 19 -27.90 4.42 1.43
N ILE A 20 -27.08 4.59 0.40
CA ILE A 20 -25.74 3.99 0.33
C ILE A 20 -24.77 4.69 1.27
N THR A 21 -24.70 6.03 1.22
CA THR A 21 -23.79 6.80 2.07
C THR A 21 -24.07 6.55 3.55
N PRO A 22 -25.33 6.68 4.04
CA PRO A 22 -25.62 6.47 5.45
C PRO A 22 -25.38 5.04 5.91
N PHE A 23 -25.65 4.05 5.05
CA PHE A 23 -25.35 2.65 5.37
C PHE A 23 -23.85 2.40 5.57
N LEU A 24 -23.00 3.01 4.73
CA LEU A 24 -21.54 2.89 4.79
C LEU A 24 -20.92 3.70 5.95
N THR A 25 -21.42 4.91 6.21
CA THR A 25 -20.89 5.80 7.26
C THR A 25 -21.55 5.59 8.63
N GLY A 26 -22.60 4.76 8.70
CA GLY A 26 -23.41 4.56 9.91
C GLY A 26 -24.01 5.84 10.47
N THR A 27 -24.29 6.82 9.60
CA THR A 27 -24.97 8.06 10.00
C THR A 27 -26.47 7.82 10.07
N ASN A 28 -27.08 8.06 11.23
CA ASN A 28 -28.53 8.06 11.37
C ASN A 28 -29.13 9.29 10.64
N GLN A 29 -30.46 9.30 10.41
CA GLN A 29 -31.17 10.38 9.70
C GLN A 29 -30.97 11.78 10.33
N GLU A 30 -30.43 11.86 11.55
CA GLU A 30 -30.11 13.08 12.30
C GLU A 30 -28.64 13.56 12.14
N GLY A 31 -27.84 12.92 11.28
CA GLY A 31 -26.48 13.37 10.96
C GLY A 31 -25.40 13.04 12.00
N THR A 32 -25.74 12.28 13.04
CA THR A 32 -24.79 11.73 14.02
C THR A 32 -24.02 10.55 13.42
N ILE A 33 -22.69 10.69 13.32
CA ILE A 33 -21.78 9.65 12.83
C ILE A 33 -21.58 8.62 13.96
N ASN A 34 -21.86 7.34 13.70
CA ASN A 34 -21.51 6.27 14.64
C ASN A 34 -19.96 6.21 14.79
N PRO A 35 -19.39 6.35 16.00
CA PRO A 35 -17.95 6.33 16.22
C PRO A 35 -17.26 5.00 15.84
N GLU A 36 -18.01 3.92 15.63
CA GLU A 36 -17.49 2.62 15.18
C GLU A 36 -17.36 2.51 13.65
N CYS A 37 -17.82 3.49 12.88
CA CYS A 37 -17.84 3.39 11.42
C CYS A 37 -16.51 3.78 10.77
N ASN A 38 -16.01 2.87 9.95
CA ASN A 38 -14.71 2.98 9.32
C ASN A 38 -14.74 3.57 7.90
N ALA A 39 -15.84 4.14 7.43
CA ALA A 39 -15.93 4.73 6.08
C ALA A 39 -15.94 6.26 6.09
N ASN A 40 -15.19 6.88 5.17
CA ASN A 40 -15.28 8.30 4.83
C ASN A 40 -15.66 8.44 3.35
N VAL A 41 -16.92 8.80 3.06
CA VAL A 41 -17.44 8.90 1.70
C VAL A 41 -17.10 10.26 1.09
N LEU A 42 -16.33 10.24 0.01
CA LEU A 42 -15.91 11.38 -0.76
C LEU A 42 -16.97 11.71 -1.84
N SER A 43 -17.77 12.74 -1.62
CA SER A 43 -18.74 13.24 -2.61
C SER A 43 -18.20 14.39 -3.45
N LEU A 44 -18.73 14.55 -4.66
CA LEU A 44 -18.54 15.74 -5.50
C LEU A 44 -19.55 16.82 -5.07
N LYS A 45 -19.12 18.08 -4.98
CA LYS A 45 -20.04 19.19 -4.69
C LYS A 45 -21.00 19.41 -5.87
N SER A 46 -22.30 19.58 -5.60
CA SER A 46 -23.27 19.94 -6.64
C SER A 46 -22.91 21.27 -7.30
N GLY A 47 -23.08 21.35 -8.62
CA GLY A 47 -23.21 22.63 -9.33
C GLY A 47 -22.01 23.07 -10.17
N VAL A 48 -20.88 22.36 -10.13
CA VAL A 48 -19.66 22.82 -10.83
C VAL A 48 -19.45 22.11 -12.17
N ARG A 49 -20.21 22.49 -13.20
CA ARG A 49 -20.14 21.86 -14.55
C ARG A 49 -18.79 22.05 -15.26
N SER A 50 -18.03 23.12 -15.01
CA SER A 50 -16.79 23.38 -15.77
C SER A 50 -15.53 22.71 -15.18
N SER A 51 -15.51 22.37 -13.88
CA SER A 51 -14.31 21.83 -13.21
C SER A 51 -14.50 20.47 -12.52
N TRP A 52 -15.63 19.79 -12.73
CA TRP A 52 -15.92 18.50 -12.08
C TRP A 52 -14.82 17.46 -12.28
N LYS A 53 -14.19 17.39 -13.47
CA LYS A 53 -13.08 16.46 -13.74
C LYS A 53 -11.88 16.70 -12.83
N SER A 54 -11.58 17.96 -12.51
CA SER A 54 -10.46 18.31 -11.63
C SER A 54 -10.75 17.89 -10.18
N GLU A 55 -11.99 18.11 -9.73
CA GLU A 55 -12.44 17.70 -8.41
C GLU A 55 -12.49 16.17 -8.27
N ALA A 56 -13.11 15.48 -9.24
CA ALA A 56 -13.14 14.02 -9.31
C ALA A 56 -11.72 13.44 -9.29
N LYS A 57 -10.78 14.01 -10.06
CA LYS A 57 -9.36 13.58 -10.04
C LYS A 57 -8.74 13.68 -8.64
N LYS A 58 -9.01 14.75 -7.88
CA LYS A 58 -8.52 14.89 -6.50
C LYS A 58 -9.13 13.84 -5.57
N LYS A 59 -10.45 13.63 -5.67
CA LYS A 59 -11.18 12.66 -4.84
C LYS A 59 -10.78 11.21 -5.15
N ILE A 60 -10.69 10.83 -6.43
CA ILE A 60 -10.22 9.50 -6.85
C ILE A 60 -8.79 9.25 -6.37
N LYS A 61 -7.90 10.25 -6.42
CA LYS A 61 -6.54 10.10 -5.86
C LYS A 61 -6.54 9.86 -4.35
N ALA A 62 -7.38 10.56 -3.61
CA ALA A 62 -7.50 10.41 -2.15
C ALA A 62 -8.24 9.13 -1.72
N ALA A 63 -9.06 8.56 -2.60
CA ALA A 63 -9.81 7.34 -2.33
C ALA A 63 -8.90 6.11 -2.24
N GLN A 64 -9.19 5.24 -1.28
CA GLN A 64 -8.62 3.90 -1.13
C GLN A 64 -9.49 2.85 -1.82
N LEU A 65 -10.81 3.05 -1.85
CA LEU A 65 -11.80 2.20 -2.49
C LEU A 65 -12.70 3.02 -3.42
N ILE A 66 -12.97 2.49 -4.62
CA ILE A 66 -13.92 3.05 -5.59
C ILE A 66 -15.12 2.12 -5.69
N ILE A 67 -16.32 2.63 -5.40
CA ILE A 67 -17.57 1.89 -5.58
C ILE A 67 -18.25 2.41 -6.84
N VAL A 68 -18.49 1.53 -7.82
CA VAL A 68 -19.28 1.85 -9.02
C VAL A 68 -20.70 1.36 -8.80
N VAL A 69 -21.66 2.29 -8.72
CA VAL A 69 -23.07 1.98 -8.53
C VAL A 69 -23.74 1.86 -9.90
N LEU A 70 -24.26 0.67 -10.20
CA LEU A 70 -25.05 0.40 -11.40
C LEU A 70 -26.54 0.52 -11.08
N GLY A 71 -27.23 1.37 -11.83
CA GLY A 71 -28.64 1.66 -11.73
C GLY A 71 -29.34 1.65 -13.10
N LYS A 72 -30.64 2.00 -13.10
CA LYS A 72 -31.53 1.95 -14.28
C LYS A 72 -30.98 2.69 -15.51
N ASP A 73 -30.30 3.82 -15.31
CA ASP A 73 -29.82 4.66 -16.41
C ASP A 73 -28.31 4.55 -16.66
N THR A 74 -27.63 3.56 -16.08
CA THR A 74 -26.17 3.45 -16.24
C THR A 74 -25.75 3.15 -17.68
N ASN A 75 -26.66 2.59 -18.50
CA ASN A 75 -26.43 2.33 -19.93
C ASN A 75 -26.84 3.49 -20.86
N ASP A 76 -27.22 4.65 -20.31
CA ASP A 76 -27.44 5.86 -21.11
C ASP A 76 -26.11 6.43 -21.62
N SER A 77 -26.04 6.65 -22.94
CA SER A 77 -24.87 7.10 -23.70
C SER A 77 -24.15 8.34 -23.12
N GLN A 78 -24.85 9.27 -22.46
CA GLN A 78 -24.21 10.44 -21.84
C GLN A 78 -23.62 10.14 -20.46
N LYS A 79 -24.31 9.31 -19.68
CA LYS A 79 -23.89 8.88 -18.34
C LYS A 79 -22.72 7.90 -18.42
N GLU A 80 -22.72 7.03 -19.43
CA GLU A 80 -21.64 6.10 -19.76
C GLU A 80 -20.30 6.83 -19.99
N LYS A 81 -20.31 7.97 -20.67
CA LYS A 81 -19.09 8.78 -20.92
C LYS A 81 -18.50 9.38 -19.64
N THR A 82 -19.35 9.81 -18.72
CA THR A 82 -18.92 10.46 -17.46
C THR A 82 -18.38 9.42 -16.49
N MET A 83 -19.15 8.36 -16.22
CA MET A 83 -18.73 7.27 -15.35
C MET A 83 -17.54 6.51 -15.93
N GLY A 84 -17.53 6.26 -17.24
CA GLY A 84 -16.42 5.63 -17.93
C GLY A 84 -15.11 6.40 -17.78
N TRP A 85 -15.15 7.74 -17.83
CA TRP A 85 -13.96 8.57 -17.58
C TRP A 85 -13.45 8.43 -16.14
N GLU A 86 -14.34 8.42 -15.15
CA GLU A 86 -13.97 8.26 -13.73
C GLU A 86 -13.39 6.87 -13.45
N VAL A 87 -13.99 5.82 -14.00
CA VAL A 87 -13.48 4.45 -13.91
C VAL A 87 -12.12 4.33 -14.59
N GLU A 88 -11.95 4.90 -15.78
CA GLU A 88 -10.66 4.88 -16.47
C GLU A 88 -9.56 5.56 -15.63
N LYS A 89 -9.89 6.68 -14.96
CA LYS A 89 -8.96 7.35 -14.04
C LYS A 89 -8.67 6.51 -12.80
N ALA A 90 -9.67 5.86 -12.22
CA ALA A 90 -9.47 4.94 -11.11
C ALA A 90 -8.52 3.80 -11.48
N VAL A 91 -8.70 3.18 -12.65
CA VAL A 91 -7.81 2.13 -13.16
C VAL A 91 -6.39 2.66 -13.39
N ARG A 92 -6.23 3.84 -14.03
CA ARG A 92 -4.90 4.47 -14.21
C ARG A 92 -4.20 4.78 -12.90
N TYR A 93 -4.94 5.04 -11.82
CA TYR A 93 -4.40 5.25 -10.48
C TYR A 93 -4.29 3.98 -9.64
N ASN A 94 -4.46 2.81 -10.25
CA ASN A 94 -4.38 1.50 -9.62
C ASN A 94 -5.24 1.40 -8.35
N LYS A 95 -6.46 1.97 -8.42
CA LYS A 95 -7.42 1.93 -7.31
C LYS A 95 -8.16 0.61 -7.26
N GLN A 96 -8.52 0.17 -6.05
CA GLN A 96 -9.43 -0.96 -5.86
C GLN A 96 -10.83 -0.53 -6.28
N ILE A 97 -11.42 -1.24 -7.24
CA ILE A 97 -12.74 -0.96 -7.79
C ILE A 97 -13.67 -2.12 -7.44
N VAL A 98 -14.89 -1.79 -7.00
CA VAL A 98 -15.95 -2.75 -6.68
C VAL A 98 -17.25 -2.30 -7.30
N ILE A 99 -18.11 -3.25 -7.67
CA ILE A 99 -19.37 -2.95 -8.36
C ILE A 99 -20.52 -3.27 -7.42
N TYR A 100 -21.36 -2.27 -7.16
CA TYR A 100 -22.62 -2.44 -6.46
C TYR A 100 -23.77 -2.33 -7.46
N ASN A 101 -24.57 -3.39 -7.58
CA ASN A 101 -25.64 -3.49 -8.57
C ASN A 101 -26.99 -3.40 -7.87
N THR A 102 -27.72 -2.29 -8.05
CA THR A 102 -28.96 -2.05 -7.29
C THR A 102 -30.16 -2.86 -7.79
N GLY A 103 -30.11 -3.40 -9.01
CA GLY A 103 -31.27 -4.03 -9.66
C GLY A 103 -30.95 -5.09 -10.70
N LYS A 104 -29.79 -5.78 -10.57
CA LYS A 104 -29.29 -6.77 -11.54
C LYS A 104 -29.15 -6.21 -12.97
N TYR A 105 -28.68 -4.98 -13.09
CA TYR A 105 -28.41 -4.35 -14.37
C TYR A 105 -27.21 -5.01 -15.08
N ALA A 106 -27.26 -5.07 -16.41
CA ALA A 106 -26.15 -5.55 -17.22
C ALA A 106 -24.92 -4.65 -17.07
N LEU A 107 -23.73 -5.25 -17.13
CA LEU A 107 -22.48 -4.51 -16.98
C LEU A 107 -22.24 -3.58 -18.19
N PRO A 108 -21.95 -2.29 -17.99
CA PRO A 108 -21.63 -1.37 -19.08
C PRO A 108 -20.32 -1.73 -19.80
N LYS A 109 -20.15 -1.28 -21.05
CA LYS A 109 -18.95 -1.60 -21.85
C LYS A 109 -17.65 -1.09 -21.21
N PHE A 110 -17.68 0.08 -20.56
CA PHE A 110 -16.50 0.64 -19.88
C PHE A 110 -16.02 -0.19 -18.68
N MET A 111 -16.82 -1.16 -18.21
CA MET A 111 -16.44 -2.07 -17.12
C MET A 111 -15.73 -3.32 -17.61
N TYR A 112 -15.47 -3.44 -18.91
CA TYR A 112 -14.70 -4.55 -19.48
C TYR A 112 -13.31 -4.09 -19.92
N ARG A 113 -12.34 -5.00 -19.79
CA ARG A 113 -11.03 -4.89 -20.43
C ARG A 113 -10.71 -6.17 -21.17
N LYS A 114 -10.04 -6.03 -22.32
CA LYS A 114 -9.46 -7.16 -23.02
C LYS A 114 -8.36 -7.79 -22.19
N ASN A 115 -8.48 -9.08 -21.94
CA ASN A 115 -7.42 -9.88 -21.38
C ASN A 115 -6.29 -9.99 -22.41
N GLN A 116 -5.06 -9.67 -22.00
CA GLN A 116 -3.88 -9.63 -22.89
C GLN A 116 -3.49 -11.01 -23.45
N PHE A 117 -3.95 -12.09 -22.81
CA PHE A 117 -3.59 -13.46 -23.18
C PHE A 117 -4.71 -14.18 -23.95
N THR A 118 -5.98 -13.91 -23.63
CA THR A 118 -7.12 -14.62 -24.23
C THR A 118 -7.89 -13.79 -25.25
N SER A 119 -7.61 -12.49 -25.37
CA SER A 119 -8.36 -11.52 -26.20
C SER A 119 -9.86 -11.40 -25.87
N LEU A 120 -10.32 -12.04 -24.79
CA LEU A 120 -11.69 -11.99 -24.29
C LEU A 120 -11.89 -10.77 -23.36
N ASP A 121 -13.09 -10.22 -23.36
CA ASP A 121 -13.49 -9.16 -22.46
C ASP A 121 -13.72 -9.73 -21.04
N GLN A 122 -12.99 -9.21 -20.06
CA GLN A 122 -13.15 -9.56 -18.65
C GLN A 122 -13.59 -8.33 -17.84
N PRO A 123 -14.47 -8.51 -16.83
CA PRO A 123 -14.90 -7.40 -15.98
C PRO A 123 -13.72 -6.87 -15.15
N ILE A 124 -13.63 -5.54 -15.05
CA ILE A 124 -12.56 -4.83 -14.31
C ILE A 124 -12.65 -5.08 -12.80
N ALA A 125 -13.84 -5.38 -12.29
CA ALA A 125 -14.13 -5.49 -10.87
C ALA A 125 -15.20 -6.56 -10.59
N LYS A 126 -15.15 -7.12 -9.37
CA LYS A 126 -16.14 -8.08 -8.87
C LYS A 126 -17.41 -7.34 -8.41
N GLN A 127 -18.58 -7.94 -8.68
CA GLN A 127 -19.85 -7.49 -8.10
C GLN A 127 -19.95 -7.94 -6.64
N MET A 128 -20.38 -7.04 -5.76
CA MET A 128 -20.59 -7.31 -4.34
C MET A 128 -21.87 -6.63 -3.87
N SER A 129 -22.54 -7.25 -2.90
CA SER A 129 -23.64 -6.68 -2.13
C SER A 129 -23.17 -5.52 -1.25
N LEU A 130 -24.12 -4.71 -0.77
CA LEU A 130 -23.79 -3.56 0.06
C LEU A 130 -23.25 -4.01 1.43
N GLU A 131 -23.75 -5.13 1.94
CA GLU A 131 -23.30 -5.78 3.17
C GLU A 131 -21.86 -6.27 3.05
N GLU A 132 -21.49 -6.92 1.94
CA GLU A 132 -20.12 -7.35 1.66
C GLU A 132 -19.16 -6.14 1.56
N ILE A 133 -19.61 -5.05 0.93
CA ILE A 133 -18.83 -3.81 0.82
C ILE A 133 -18.60 -3.19 2.19
N LYS A 134 -19.66 -3.08 3.01
CA LYS A 134 -19.59 -2.55 4.36
C LYS A 134 -18.65 -3.38 5.24
N LYS A 135 -18.83 -4.71 5.24
CA LYS A 135 -17.94 -5.64 5.94
C LYS A 135 -16.48 -5.44 5.51
N ARG A 136 -16.21 -5.30 4.22
CA ARG A 136 -14.85 -5.04 3.69
C ARG A 136 -14.25 -3.71 4.16
N ILE A 137 -15.07 -2.69 4.37
CA ILE A 137 -14.63 -1.38 4.87
C ILE A 137 -14.40 -1.44 6.38
N ASP A 138 -15.31 -2.05 7.13
CA ASP A 138 -15.22 -2.20 8.58
C ASP A 138 -14.02 -3.07 8.97
N ASP A 139 -13.81 -4.16 8.22
CA ASP A 139 -12.66 -5.04 8.34
C ASP A 139 -11.40 -4.46 7.66
N TYR A 140 -11.35 -3.21 7.19
CA TYR A 140 -10.15 -2.70 6.51
C TYR A 140 -8.91 -2.69 7.43
N GLU A 141 -9.09 -2.25 8.69
CA GLU A 141 -8.00 -2.25 9.66
C GLU A 141 -7.55 -3.68 9.99
N ASN A 142 -8.51 -4.60 10.11
CA ASN A 142 -8.28 -6.04 10.29
C ASN A 142 -7.74 -6.74 9.03
N GLY A 143 -8.01 -6.17 7.85
CA GLY A 143 -7.90 -6.79 6.53
C GLY A 143 -8.91 -7.91 6.29
N TYR A 144 -9.72 -7.84 5.23
CA TYR A 144 -10.42 -9.00 4.68
C TYR A 144 -9.42 -9.87 3.91
N TYR A 145 -8.58 -10.58 4.64
CA TYR A 145 -7.73 -11.63 4.09
C TYR A 145 -8.40 -12.95 4.45
N ASP A 146 -9.03 -13.57 3.45
CA ASP A 146 -9.40 -14.98 3.60
C ASP A 146 -8.08 -15.77 3.60
N ILE A 147 -7.66 -16.18 4.79
CA ILE A 147 -6.45 -17.00 4.98
C ILE A 147 -6.72 -18.48 4.69
N PHE A 148 -7.99 -18.86 4.50
CA PHE A 148 -8.38 -20.22 4.17
C PHE A 148 -8.47 -20.41 2.67
N SER A 149 -8.23 -21.64 2.22
CA SER A 149 -8.50 -21.98 0.83
C SER A 149 -10.01 -21.84 0.54
N SER A 150 -10.35 -21.53 -0.71
CA SER A 150 -11.74 -21.45 -1.18
C SER A 150 -12.55 -22.68 -0.78
N ASP A 151 -11.91 -23.84 -0.80
CA ASP A 151 -12.51 -25.13 -0.51
C ASP A 151 -12.80 -25.27 0.99
N TYR A 152 -11.91 -24.79 1.87
CA TYR A 152 -12.13 -24.80 3.33
C TYR A 152 -13.19 -23.79 3.77
N SER A 153 -13.21 -22.60 3.16
CA SER A 153 -14.21 -21.55 3.45
C SER A 153 -15.64 -21.99 3.11
N GLN A 154 -15.80 -22.92 2.16
CA GLN A 154 -17.09 -23.43 1.70
C GLN A 154 -17.57 -24.68 2.46
N LEU A 155 -16.73 -25.29 3.31
CA LEU A 155 -17.14 -26.45 4.11
C LEU A 155 -18.16 -26.06 5.20
N PRO A 156 -19.26 -26.82 5.33
CA PRO A 156 -20.18 -26.71 6.45
C PRO A 156 -19.45 -26.79 7.80
N PRO A 157 -19.87 -26.06 8.86
CA PRO A 157 -19.18 -26.04 10.16
C PRO A 157 -18.97 -27.43 10.79
N ASP A 158 -19.91 -28.34 10.56
CA ASP A 158 -19.91 -29.74 10.98
C ASP A 158 -18.93 -30.62 10.21
N GLN A 159 -18.47 -30.16 9.04
CA GLN A 159 -17.50 -30.85 8.17
C GLN A 159 -16.13 -30.19 8.15
N LYS A 160 -15.91 -29.10 8.91
CA LYS A 160 -14.57 -28.53 9.05
C LYS A 160 -13.74 -29.51 9.88
N PRO A 161 -12.76 -30.19 9.27
CA PRO A 161 -11.92 -31.10 10.02
C PRO A 161 -11.20 -30.34 11.13
N VAL A 162 -11.20 -30.90 12.34
CA VAL A 162 -10.44 -30.36 13.48
C VAL A 162 -8.97 -30.63 13.22
N HIS A 163 -8.34 -29.77 12.45
CA HIS A 163 -6.93 -29.83 12.11
C HIS A 163 -6.10 -28.88 12.98
N ASP A 164 -6.32 -28.88 14.30
CA ASP A 164 -5.55 -28.04 15.23
C ASP A 164 -4.05 -28.26 15.06
N HIS A 165 -3.65 -29.51 14.79
CA HIS A 165 -2.26 -29.85 14.49
C HIS A 165 -1.77 -29.20 13.17
N GLU A 166 -2.51 -29.31 12.07
CA GLU A 166 -2.06 -28.73 10.79
C GLU A 166 -2.05 -27.20 10.85
N LEU A 167 -3.03 -26.59 11.53
CA LEU A 167 -3.08 -25.15 11.77
C LEU A 167 -1.88 -24.66 12.58
N ILE A 168 -1.52 -25.38 13.65
CA ILE A 168 -0.33 -25.10 14.46
C ILE A 168 0.95 -25.28 13.63
N GLU A 169 1.04 -26.31 12.79
CA GLU A 169 2.20 -26.51 11.92
C GLU A 169 2.33 -25.41 10.86
N GLN A 170 1.22 -25.00 10.22
CA GLN A 170 1.19 -23.85 9.31
C GLN A 170 1.61 -22.56 10.00
N TYR A 171 1.13 -22.33 11.22
CA TYR A 171 1.53 -21.21 12.07
C TYR A 171 3.04 -21.22 12.33
N LYS A 172 3.59 -22.34 12.84
CA LYS A 172 5.02 -22.48 13.13
C LYS A 172 5.89 -22.29 11.88
N MET A 173 5.52 -22.90 10.76
CA MET A 173 6.24 -22.75 9.48
C MET A 173 6.25 -21.29 9.03
N PHE A 174 5.11 -20.61 9.13
CA PHE A 174 5.01 -19.22 8.69
C PHE A 174 5.73 -18.26 9.64
N GLN A 175 5.63 -18.47 10.96
CA GLN A 175 6.43 -17.79 11.97
C GLN A 175 7.93 -17.94 11.68
N LYS A 176 8.39 -19.18 11.47
CA LYS A 176 9.80 -19.47 11.15
C LYS A 176 10.26 -18.73 9.90
N SER A 177 9.43 -18.68 8.86
CA SER A 177 9.73 -17.92 7.64
C SER A 177 9.89 -16.41 7.89
N SER A 178 9.21 -15.88 8.92
CA SER A 178 9.32 -14.48 9.36
C SER A 178 10.63 -14.22 10.09
N GLU A 179 11.02 -15.11 11.02
CA GLU A 179 12.31 -15.05 11.71
C GLU A 179 13.49 -15.14 10.72
N ASP A 180 13.40 -16.05 9.76
CA ASP A 180 14.42 -16.20 8.71
C ASP A 180 14.50 -14.96 7.81
N LEU A 181 13.39 -14.22 7.64
CA LEU A 181 13.41 -12.94 6.94
C LEU A 181 14.19 -11.88 7.73
N VAL A 182 14.01 -11.82 9.05
CA VAL A 182 14.75 -10.91 9.94
C VAL A 182 16.24 -11.25 9.93
N SER A 183 16.61 -12.54 10.00
CA SER A 183 18.00 -12.99 9.90
C SER A 183 18.65 -12.59 8.55
N ARG A 184 17.94 -12.82 7.43
CA ARG A 184 18.39 -12.38 6.10
C ARG A 184 18.59 -10.87 6.02
N ARG A 185 17.69 -10.08 6.61
CA ARG A 185 17.83 -8.62 6.68
C ARG A 185 19.10 -8.21 7.42
N GLN A 186 19.43 -8.86 8.54
CA GLN A 186 20.69 -8.59 9.26
C GLN A 186 21.91 -8.88 8.38
N SER A 187 21.93 -10.01 7.67
CA SER A 187 23.01 -10.35 6.73
C SER A 187 23.14 -9.31 5.61
N VAL A 188 22.02 -8.88 5.02
CA VAL A 188 22.00 -7.83 3.98
C VAL A 188 22.52 -6.50 4.55
N ASN A 189 22.12 -6.14 5.76
CA ASN A 189 22.59 -4.94 6.45
C ASN A 189 24.10 -4.95 6.64
N SER A 190 24.66 -6.06 7.13
CA SER A 190 26.12 -6.24 7.29
C SER A 190 26.86 -6.18 5.96
N PHE A 191 26.30 -6.75 4.88
CA PHE A 191 26.86 -6.67 3.54
C PHE A 191 26.98 -5.21 3.06
N TYR A 192 25.90 -4.42 3.15
CA TYR A 192 25.94 -3.03 2.72
C TYR A 192 26.85 -2.15 3.58
N ILE A 193 26.91 -2.37 4.90
CA ILE A 193 27.88 -1.69 5.78
C ILE A 193 29.30 -1.98 5.31
N THR A 194 29.62 -3.26 5.08
CA THR A 194 30.96 -3.69 4.67
C THR A 194 31.37 -3.08 3.34
N VAL A 195 30.53 -3.18 2.30
CA VAL A 195 30.85 -2.66 0.98
C VAL A 195 30.99 -1.14 0.98
N ASN A 196 30.08 -0.41 1.65
CA ASN A 196 30.18 1.04 1.72
C ASN A 196 31.40 1.50 2.55
N SER A 197 31.71 0.82 3.64
CA SER A 197 32.92 1.11 4.43
C SER A 197 34.19 0.89 3.61
N ALA A 198 34.23 -0.18 2.81
CA ALA A 198 35.34 -0.46 1.90
C ALA A 198 35.49 0.65 0.83
N ILE A 199 34.40 1.13 0.23
CA ILE A 199 34.43 2.23 -0.74
C ILE A 199 34.94 3.52 -0.09
N VAL A 200 34.47 3.86 1.12
CA VAL A 200 34.97 5.04 1.87
C VAL A 200 36.47 4.91 2.16
N ALA A 201 36.92 3.76 2.64
CA ALA A 201 38.33 3.51 2.94
C ALA A 201 39.20 3.61 1.67
N LEU A 202 38.79 2.96 0.58
CA LEU A 202 39.50 3.02 -0.70
C LEU A 202 39.53 4.44 -1.28
N THR A 203 38.44 5.20 -1.12
CA THR A 203 38.40 6.62 -1.52
C THR A 203 39.45 7.43 -0.75
N GLY A 204 39.60 7.19 0.56
CA GLY A 204 40.64 7.83 1.38
C GLY A 204 42.05 7.49 0.92
N VAL A 205 42.31 6.22 0.61
CA VAL A 205 43.61 5.76 0.07
C VAL A 205 43.93 6.42 -1.27
N VAL A 206 42.96 6.46 -2.20
CA VAL A 206 43.11 7.10 -3.52
C VAL A 206 43.46 8.58 -3.37
N MET A 207 42.83 9.29 -2.43
CA MET A 207 43.09 10.71 -2.22
C MET A 207 44.52 11.00 -1.72
N GLY A 208 45.12 10.05 -1.00
CA GLY A 208 46.48 10.15 -0.46
C GLY A 208 47.58 9.65 -1.40
N LEU A 209 47.31 8.66 -2.25
CA LEU A 209 48.35 7.97 -3.04
C LEU A 209 48.37 8.32 -4.53
N ILE A 210 47.24 8.76 -5.11
CA ILE A 210 47.14 9.01 -6.55
C ILE A 210 47.39 10.50 -6.84
N GLU A 211 48.08 10.78 -7.94
CA GLU A 211 48.33 12.15 -8.40
C GLU A 211 47.15 12.79 -9.15
N MET A 212 47.20 14.12 -9.26
CA MET A 212 46.22 14.92 -9.98
C MET A 212 46.42 14.80 -11.51
N PRO A 213 45.35 14.81 -12.33
CA PRO A 213 43.92 14.94 -11.98
C PRO A 213 43.20 13.60 -11.79
N VAL A 214 43.87 12.47 -12.06
CA VAL A 214 43.26 11.12 -12.08
C VAL A 214 42.58 10.80 -10.75
N LYS A 215 43.18 11.21 -9.62
CA LYS A 215 42.61 10.98 -8.29
C LYS A 215 41.19 11.54 -8.11
N LEU A 216 40.87 12.69 -8.72
CA LEU A 216 39.54 13.30 -8.60
C LEU A 216 38.49 12.50 -9.35
N LEU A 217 38.82 12.02 -10.55
CA LEU A 217 37.92 11.20 -11.36
C LEU A 217 37.62 9.86 -10.68
N VAL A 218 38.65 9.21 -10.13
CA VAL A 218 38.50 7.95 -9.39
C VAL A 218 37.68 8.16 -8.12
N ALA A 219 37.96 9.22 -7.34
CA ALA A 219 37.18 9.54 -6.14
C ALA A 219 35.70 9.83 -6.47
N LEU A 220 35.43 10.55 -7.56
CA LEU A 220 34.07 10.82 -8.02
C LEU A 220 33.34 9.52 -8.39
N PHE A 221 33.98 8.63 -9.15
CA PHE A 221 33.40 7.35 -9.54
C PHE A 221 33.09 6.46 -8.32
N MET A 222 34.03 6.38 -7.37
CA MET A 222 33.84 5.65 -6.11
C MET A 222 32.65 6.21 -5.31
N CYS A 223 32.58 7.53 -5.12
CA CYS A 223 31.49 8.16 -4.37
C CYS A 223 30.12 8.02 -5.06
N LEU A 224 30.07 8.06 -6.39
CA LEU A 224 28.85 7.80 -7.16
C LEU A 224 28.40 6.34 -6.98
N SER A 225 29.32 5.38 -7.10
CA SER A 225 29.01 3.96 -6.90
C SER A 225 28.52 3.67 -5.47
N GLY A 226 29.18 4.25 -4.46
CA GLY A 226 28.77 4.17 -3.06
C GLY A 226 27.40 4.79 -2.82
N SER A 227 27.11 5.94 -3.45
CA SER A 227 25.80 6.59 -3.34
C SER A 227 24.68 5.72 -3.92
N ILE A 228 24.91 5.09 -5.07
CA ILE A 228 23.96 4.15 -5.68
C ILE A 228 23.70 2.97 -4.74
N LEU A 229 24.75 2.40 -4.15
CA LEU A 229 24.63 1.30 -3.18
C LEU A 229 23.88 1.70 -1.92
N ALA A 230 24.15 2.89 -1.36
CA ALA A 230 23.43 3.41 -0.19
C ALA A 230 21.95 3.67 -0.47
N ILE A 231 21.60 4.15 -1.68
CA ILE A 231 20.19 4.29 -2.11
C ILE A 231 19.53 2.92 -2.27
N SER A 232 20.23 1.95 -2.88
CA SER A 232 19.77 0.57 -3.00
C SER A 232 19.50 -0.06 -1.63
N TRP A 233 20.39 0.17 -0.67
CA TRP A 233 20.26 -0.27 0.70
C TRP A 233 19.00 0.28 1.39
N MET A 234 18.69 1.58 1.20
CA MET A 234 17.46 2.14 1.75
C MET A 234 16.20 1.47 1.18
N LYS A 235 16.19 1.18 -0.13
CA LYS A 235 15.05 0.53 -0.79
C LYS A 235 14.86 -0.90 -0.29
N ILE A 236 15.94 -1.66 -0.15
CA ILE A 236 15.82 -3.06 0.32
C ILE A 236 15.37 -3.12 1.79
N LEU A 237 15.84 -2.22 2.66
CA LEU A 237 15.36 -2.13 4.05
C LEU A 237 13.86 -1.83 4.13
N GLU A 238 13.33 -1.02 3.22
CA GLU A 238 11.90 -0.74 3.12
C GLU A 238 11.10 -1.94 2.65
N ALA A 239 11.60 -2.68 1.66
CA ALA A 239 10.99 -3.91 1.18
C ALA A 239 10.91 -4.95 2.31
N TYR A 240 12.01 -5.16 3.05
CA TYR A 240 12.02 -6.04 4.22
C TYR A 240 11.04 -5.59 5.31
N GLY A 241 10.99 -4.28 5.61
CA GLY A 241 10.05 -3.73 6.58
C GLY A 241 8.59 -3.97 6.20
N THR A 242 8.25 -3.72 4.94
CA THR A 242 6.89 -3.92 4.39
C THR A 242 6.50 -5.40 4.41
N LEU A 243 7.40 -6.28 3.96
CA LEU A 243 7.14 -7.73 3.95
C LEU A 243 7.01 -8.30 5.37
N ASN A 244 7.84 -7.85 6.30
CA ASN A 244 7.75 -8.28 7.70
C ASN A 244 6.44 -7.84 8.34
N ALA A 245 6.00 -6.60 8.09
CA ALA A 245 4.70 -6.12 8.58
C ALA A 245 3.53 -6.93 7.99
N ALA A 246 3.59 -7.28 6.71
CA ALA A 246 2.58 -8.13 6.08
C ALA A 246 2.56 -9.54 6.67
N LYS A 247 3.73 -10.17 6.88
CA LYS A 247 3.84 -11.48 7.53
C LYS A 247 3.27 -11.45 8.95
N MET A 248 3.61 -10.43 9.74
CA MET A 248 3.07 -10.28 11.09
C MET A 248 1.55 -10.19 11.10
N LYS A 249 0.96 -9.44 10.15
CA LYS A 249 -0.49 -9.36 10.01
C LYS A 249 -1.13 -10.73 9.73
N VAL A 250 -0.53 -11.53 8.86
CA VAL A 250 -1.02 -12.89 8.57
C VAL A 250 -0.88 -13.81 9.80
N ILE A 251 0.21 -13.71 10.56
CA ILE A 251 0.39 -14.43 11.82
C ILE A 251 -0.74 -14.11 12.80
N CYS A 252 -1.02 -12.82 13.04
CA CYS A 252 -2.12 -12.40 13.93
C CYS A 252 -3.50 -12.89 13.43
N LEU A 253 -3.72 -13.03 12.12
CA LEU A 253 -4.96 -13.58 11.59
C LEU A 253 -5.10 -15.09 11.87
N ILE A 254 -4.01 -15.84 11.78
CA ILE A 254 -3.97 -17.26 12.16
C ILE A 254 -4.21 -17.40 13.68
N GLU A 255 -3.63 -16.51 14.50
CA GLU A 255 -3.79 -16.52 15.95
C GLU A 255 -5.23 -16.36 16.44
N LYS A 256 -6.12 -15.73 15.65
CA LYS A 256 -7.57 -15.65 15.98
C LYS A 256 -8.26 -17.01 16.07
N LYS A 257 -7.58 -18.09 15.63
CA LYS A 257 -8.06 -19.48 15.70
C LYS A 257 -7.29 -20.32 16.71
N LEU A 258 -6.25 -19.76 17.33
CA LEU A 258 -5.48 -20.42 18.38
C LEU A 258 -5.98 -20.00 19.76
N PRO A 259 -5.72 -20.81 20.81
CA PRO A 259 -6.14 -20.47 22.18
C PRO A 259 -5.51 -19.18 22.72
N VAL A 260 -4.34 -18.79 22.20
CA VAL A 260 -3.58 -17.62 22.65
C VAL A 260 -3.03 -16.88 21.44
N ALA A 261 -3.17 -15.55 21.43
CA ALA A 261 -2.69 -14.66 20.38
C ALA A 261 -1.48 -13.84 20.83
N LEU A 262 -0.31 -14.48 20.89
CA LEU A 262 0.91 -13.90 21.46
C LEU A 262 1.39 -12.68 20.66
N TYR A 263 1.44 -12.78 19.33
CA TYR A 263 1.91 -11.68 18.48
C TYR A 263 0.92 -10.53 18.41
N ASP A 264 -0.38 -10.82 18.41
CA ASP A 264 -1.41 -9.77 18.48
C ASP A 264 -1.31 -8.98 19.80
N VAL A 265 -1.18 -9.68 20.93
CA VAL A 265 -0.97 -9.05 22.25
C VAL A 265 0.34 -8.26 22.29
N GLU A 266 1.44 -8.80 21.75
CA GLU A 266 2.72 -8.09 21.66
C GLU A 266 2.56 -6.77 20.91
N TRP A 267 1.86 -6.78 19.77
CA TRP A 267 1.59 -5.57 18.99
C TRP A 267 0.74 -4.57 19.76
N GLN A 268 -0.31 -5.01 20.46
CA GLN A 268 -1.15 -4.14 21.29
C GLN A 268 -0.33 -3.48 22.41
N VAL A 269 0.50 -4.25 23.13
CA VAL A 269 1.37 -3.73 24.20
C VAL A 269 2.39 -2.72 23.67
N MET A 270 2.97 -2.97 22.49
CA MET A 270 3.91 -2.03 21.86
C MET A 270 3.23 -0.76 21.33
N SER A 271 1.97 -0.85 20.91
CA SER A 271 1.23 0.24 20.26
C SER A 271 0.25 0.97 21.16
N ASP A 272 0.15 0.57 22.43
CA ASP A 272 -0.74 1.17 23.42
C ASP A 272 -0.51 2.68 23.51
N LYS A 273 -1.58 3.43 23.25
CA LYS A 273 -1.58 4.90 23.25
C LYS A 273 -1.49 5.50 24.65
N LEU A 274 -1.79 4.72 25.69
CA LEU A 274 -1.57 5.10 27.09
C LEU A 274 -0.10 4.94 27.50
N ASN A 275 0.69 4.21 26.70
CA ASN A 275 2.12 4.07 26.91
C ASN A 275 2.83 5.35 26.41
N ASN A 276 3.52 6.03 27.33
CA ASN A 276 4.20 7.30 27.04
C ASN A 276 5.37 7.16 26.03
N LYS A 277 5.73 5.92 25.66
CA LYS A 277 6.76 5.59 24.67
C LYS A 277 6.11 5.16 23.35
N LYS A 278 6.07 6.08 22.37
CA LYS A 278 5.59 5.78 21.02
C LYS A 278 6.47 4.72 20.34
N TYR A 279 5.86 3.67 19.78
CA TYR A 279 6.57 2.69 18.95
C TYR A 279 7.29 3.37 17.78
N VAL A 280 8.58 3.09 17.64
CA VAL A 280 9.42 3.56 16.53
C VAL A 280 9.84 2.35 15.71
N SER A 281 9.36 2.29 14.46
CA SER A 281 9.73 1.24 13.52
C SER A 281 11.26 1.09 13.39
N PHE A 282 11.76 -0.13 13.58
CA PHE A 282 13.17 -0.49 13.39
C PHE A 282 13.70 -0.06 12.01
N THR A 283 12.89 -0.18 10.96
CA THR A 283 13.23 0.26 9.59
C THR A 283 13.57 1.74 9.52
N LYS A 284 12.88 2.60 10.26
CA LYS A 284 13.21 4.04 10.28
C LYS A 284 14.57 4.30 10.91
N ARG A 285 14.96 3.51 11.92
CA ARG A 285 16.24 3.65 12.61
C ARG A 285 17.38 3.16 11.73
N GLU A 286 17.23 1.99 11.11
CA GLU A 286 18.26 1.41 10.25
C GLU A 286 18.54 2.25 9.01
N LYS A 287 17.52 2.89 8.41
CA LYS A 287 17.69 3.81 7.28
C LYS A 287 18.57 5.02 7.58
N ARG A 288 18.89 5.32 8.85
CA ARG A 288 19.83 6.41 9.19
C ARG A 288 21.26 6.10 8.74
N ILE A 289 21.68 4.84 8.78
CA ILE A 289 23.05 4.45 8.41
C ILE A 289 23.36 4.71 6.94
N PRO A 290 22.55 4.26 5.95
CA PRO A 290 22.79 4.61 4.55
C PRO A 290 22.72 6.12 4.28
N VAL A 291 21.91 6.87 5.03
CA VAL A 291 21.87 8.34 4.92
C VAL A 291 23.20 8.96 5.36
N ILE A 292 23.83 8.45 6.41
CA ILE A 292 25.17 8.90 6.84
C ILE A 292 26.19 8.67 5.71
N PHE A 293 26.21 7.48 5.10
CA PHE A 293 27.08 7.22 3.95
C PHE A 293 26.81 8.15 2.77
N LEU A 294 25.53 8.42 2.45
CA LEU A 294 25.16 9.37 1.40
C LEU A 294 25.68 10.78 1.67
N ILE A 295 25.60 11.25 2.92
CA ILE A 295 26.13 12.56 3.30
C ILE A 295 27.64 12.58 3.11
N LEU A 296 28.36 11.53 3.53
CA LEU A 296 29.81 11.43 3.34
C LEU A 296 30.19 11.51 1.85
N TYR A 297 29.52 10.73 0.99
CA TYR A 297 29.77 10.78 -0.45
C TYR A 297 29.42 12.14 -1.05
N ALA A 298 28.31 12.76 -0.62
CA ALA A 298 27.90 14.08 -1.10
C ALA A 298 28.93 15.17 -0.75
N ILE A 299 29.52 15.13 0.44
CA ILE A 299 30.60 16.06 0.84
C ILE A 299 31.81 15.91 -0.07
N VAL A 300 32.25 14.67 -0.35
CA VAL A 300 33.41 14.43 -1.23
C VAL A 300 33.11 14.89 -2.66
N ILE A 301 31.93 14.58 -3.19
CA ILE A 301 31.51 15.01 -4.52
C ILE A 301 31.48 16.54 -4.60
N ALA A 302 30.89 17.22 -3.62
CA ALA A 302 30.83 18.67 -3.57
C ALA A 302 32.25 19.29 -3.55
N PHE A 303 33.15 18.75 -2.73
CA PHE A 303 34.54 19.18 -2.69
C PHE A 303 35.24 19.05 -4.05
N VAL A 304 35.09 17.89 -4.71
CA VAL A 304 35.66 17.66 -6.04
C VAL A 304 35.11 18.65 -7.07
N LEU A 305 33.79 18.89 -7.07
CA LEU A 305 33.15 19.82 -8.01
C LEU A 305 33.60 21.27 -7.80
N VAL A 306 33.68 21.73 -6.55
CA VAL A 306 34.18 23.08 -6.23
C VAL A 306 35.63 23.23 -6.67
N PHE A 307 36.47 22.24 -6.41
CA PHE A 307 37.87 22.27 -6.83
C PHE A 307 38.01 22.35 -8.36
N LEU A 308 37.24 21.55 -9.11
CA LEU A 308 37.23 21.57 -10.57
C LEU A 308 36.73 22.92 -11.12
N LEU A 309 35.73 23.52 -10.48
CA LEU A 309 35.20 24.82 -10.86
C LEU A 309 36.22 25.95 -10.65
N ILE A 310 36.93 25.95 -9.52
CA ILE A 310 38.01 26.91 -9.26
C ILE A 310 39.08 26.78 -10.34
N ARG A 311 39.54 25.54 -10.60
CA ARG A 311 40.56 25.27 -11.63
C ARG A 311 40.11 25.64 -13.05
N TRP A 312 38.82 25.62 -13.34
CA TRP A 312 38.30 26.06 -14.64
C TRP A 312 38.26 27.59 -14.78
N LEU A 313 38.11 28.31 -13.66
CA LEU A 313 38.06 29.78 -13.62
C LEU A 313 39.44 30.45 -13.57
N THR A 314 40.46 29.77 -13.04
CA THR A 314 41.87 30.23 -12.98
C THR A 314 42.69 29.71 -14.14
#